data_AF-A0A953CP60-F1
#
_entry.id   AF-A0A953CP60-F1
#
_cell.length_a   1.000
_cell.length_b   1.000
_cell.length_c   1.000
_cell.angle_alpha   90.00
_cell.angle_beta   90.00
_cell.angle_gamma   90.00
#
_symmetry.space_group_name_H-M   'P 1'
#
loop_
_entity.id
_entity.type
_entity.pdbx_description
1 polymer ?
#
loop_
_entity_poly.entity_id
_entity_poly.type
_entity_poly.pdbx_seq_one_letter_code
_entity_poly.pdbx_strand_id
1 'polypeptide(L)'
;MKYDTTKTISALSGVAFVCMFVTSGEPAIPLLRGTVVEPVLNALSYPNAIAFNLSAGFLMGAIIWALNVAIPDHRQRAVLRNGLAERYRAFRLKVLSTLLHSYSGDLPEQICEPAACYEYFKSDGGARQTEAMLRLNDRPDMVERIAGEIRLLVREIEYVLQKIDVADEPHAFLKEVTSHADLVLRSGEYGPSELKNLRGLAFFVLFGYSHDSTPRQDKIAAAIERI
;
A
#
# COMPACT_ATOMS: atom_id res chain seq x y z
N MET A 1 -12.95 7.98 16.15
CA MET A 1 -13.59 8.83 15.12
C MET A 1 -12.58 9.90 14.69
N LYS A 2 -11.64 9.55 13.80
CA LYS A 2 -10.65 10.50 13.26
C LYS A 2 -11.36 11.34 12.20
N TYR A 3 -11.51 12.64 12.43
CA TYR A 3 -12.03 13.56 11.41
C TYR A 3 -11.02 13.63 10.26
N ASP A 4 -11.51 13.51 9.04
CA ASP A 4 -10.70 13.66 7.82
C ASP A 4 -10.45 15.15 7.61
N THR A 5 -9.42 15.67 8.30
CA THR A 5 -9.02 17.08 8.32
C THR A 5 -8.84 17.62 6.89
N THR A 6 -8.36 16.78 5.97
CA THR A 6 -8.19 17.11 4.56
C THR A 6 -9.52 17.40 3.85
N LYS A 7 -10.56 16.59 4.10
CA LYS A 7 -11.92 16.84 3.56
C LYS A 7 -12.55 18.10 4.13
N THR A 8 -12.28 18.40 5.39
CA THR A 8 -12.84 19.58 6.06
C THR A 8 -12.17 20.85 5.53
N ILE A 9 -10.83 20.85 5.40
CA ILE A 9 -10.06 21.95 4.83
C ILE A 9 -10.42 22.17 3.35
N SER A 10 -10.63 21.11 2.57
CA SER A 10 -11.02 21.26 1.16
C SER A 10 -12.42 21.85 1.00
N ALA A 11 -13.39 21.40 1.81
CA ALA A 11 -14.74 21.96 1.81
C ALA A 11 -14.73 23.45 2.20
N LEU A 12 -14.01 23.80 3.28
CA LEU A 12 -13.85 25.19 3.72
C LEU A 12 -13.12 26.05 2.69
N SER A 13 -12.12 25.50 1.99
CA SER A 13 -11.42 26.21 0.91
C SER A 13 -12.35 26.50 -0.26
N GLY A 14 -13.24 25.57 -0.61
CA GLY A 14 -14.26 25.81 -1.64
C GLY A 14 -15.22 26.94 -1.24
N VAL A 15 -15.69 26.94 0.01
CA VAL A 15 -16.55 28.02 0.54
C VAL A 15 -15.79 29.36 0.55
N ALA A 16 -14.55 29.39 1.03
CA ALA A 16 -13.72 30.59 1.06
C ALA A 16 -13.45 31.13 -0.37
N PHE A 17 -13.23 30.25 -1.34
CA PHE A 17 -13.08 30.63 -2.74
C PHE A 17 -14.34 31.31 -3.27
N VAL A 18 -15.52 30.73 -3.04
CA VAL A 18 -16.80 31.35 -3.44
C VAL A 18 -17.01 32.69 -2.71
N CYS A 19 -16.78 32.74 -1.41
CA CYS A 19 -16.88 33.97 -0.61
C CYS A 19 -15.95 35.07 -1.12
N MET A 20 -14.74 34.73 -1.55
CA MET A 20 -13.78 35.69 -2.11
C MET A 20 -14.35 36.38 -3.36
N PHE A 21 -14.99 35.64 -4.27
CA PHE A 21 -15.62 36.24 -5.46
C PHE A 21 -16.89 37.02 -5.14
N VAL A 22 -17.73 36.50 -4.24
CA VAL A 22 -18.96 37.16 -3.80
C VAL A 22 -18.66 38.51 -3.11
N THR A 23 -17.53 38.60 -2.40
CA THR A 23 -17.20 39.77 -1.57
C THR A 23 -16.26 40.77 -2.23
N SER A 24 -15.67 40.44 -3.39
CA SER A 24 -14.74 41.34 -4.09
C SER A 24 -15.41 42.61 -4.60
N GLY A 25 -16.72 42.56 -4.90
CA GLY A 25 -17.46 43.69 -5.48
C GLY A 25 -17.01 44.05 -6.90
N GLU A 26 -16.17 43.23 -7.53
CA GLU A 26 -15.73 43.41 -8.91
C GLU A 26 -16.73 42.76 -9.89
N PRO A 27 -17.02 43.39 -11.04
CA PRO A 27 -17.84 42.77 -12.09
C PRO A 27 -17.16 41.49 -12.57
N ALA A 28 -17.98 40.46 -12.85
CA ALA A 28 -17.52 39.11 -13.20
C ALA A 28 -16.28 39.08 -14.11
N ILE A 29 -15.34 38.20 -13.75
CA ILE A 29 -14.08 37.94 -14.47
C ILE A 29 -14.39 37.83 -15.97
N PRO A 30 -13.63 38.48 -16.87
CA PRO A 30 -13.92 38.49 -18.31
C PRO A 30 -14.10 37.10 -18.95
N LEU A 31 -13.55 36.06 -18.33
CA LEU A 31 -13.64 34.66 -18.75
C LEU A 31 -15.01 33.98 -18.47
N LEU A 32 -15.82 34.55 -17.57
CA LEU A 32 -17.14 34.02 -17.18
C LEU A 32 -18.31 34.86 -17.71
N ARG A 33 -18.03 35.96 -18.42
CA ARG A 33 -19.06 36.79 -19.05
C ARG A 33 -19.80 36.01 -20.13
N GLY A 34 -21.14 36.04 -20.08
CA GLY A 34 -22.05 35.32 -20.96
C GLY A 34 -22.38 33.89 -20.53
N THR A 35 -21.87 33.42 -19.39
CA THR A 35 -22.20 32.09 -18.85
C THR A 35 -23.41 32.14 -17.91
N VAL A 36 -24.07 31.00 -17.69
CA VAL A 36 -25.23 30.87 -16.77
C VAL A 36 -24.87 31.24 -15.32
N VAL A 37 -23.57 31.30 -15.00
CA VAL A 37 -23.05 31.59 -13.66
C VAL A 37 -22.96 33.11 -13.39
N GLU A 38 -22.85 33.93 -14.45
CA GLU A 38 -22.75 35.39 -14.35
C GLU A 38 -23.91 36.07 -13.59
N PRO A 39 -25.20 35.79 -13.89
CA PRO A 39 -26.30 36.43 -13.16
C PRO A 39 -26.36 36.02 -11.68
N VAL A 40 -25.92 34.81 -11.34
CA VAL A 40 -25.85 34.32 -9.95
C VAL A 40 -24.76 35.06 -9.17
N LEU A 41 -23.58 35.20 -9.77
CA LEU A 41 -22.44 35.92 -9.18
C LEU A 41 -22.74 37.41 -8.96
N ASN A 42 -23.34 38.07 -9.94
CA ASN A 42 -23.73 39.48 -9.83
C ASN A 42 -24.87 39.71 -8.83
N ALA A 43 -25.79 38.73 -8.65
CA ALA A 43 -26.85 38.82 -7.64
C ALA A 43 -26.31 38.69 -6.21
N LEU A 44 -25.20 37.97 -6.03
CA LEU A 44 -24.55 37.76 -4.72
C LEU A 44 -23.49 38.82 -4.41
N SER A 45 -22.98 39.55 -5.41
CA SER A 45 -21.85 40.47 -5.22
C SER A 45 -22.20 41.59 -4.24
N TYR A 46 -21.56 41.57 -3.07
CA TYR A 46 -21.67 42.62 -2.06
C TYR A 46 -20.27 43.02 -1.60
N PRO A 47 -19.82 44.27 -1.82
CA PRO A 47 -18.47 44.68 -1.48
C PRO A 47 -18.29 44.64 0.05
N ASN A 48 -17.51 43.67 0.52
CA ASN A 48 -17.17 43.51 1.93
C ASN A 48 -15.70 43.14 2.09
N ALA A 49 -14.87 44.16 2.30
CA ALA A 49 -13.42 44.01 2.43
C ALA A 49 -13.02 43.09 3.59
N ILE A 50 -13.80 43.04 4.68
CA ILE A 50 -13.51 42.18 5.84
C ILE A 50 -13.67 40.71 5.43
N ALA A 51 -14.81 40.36 4.83
CA ALA A 51 -15.09 39.00 4.40
C ALA A 51 -14.15 38.54 3.27
N PHE A 52 -13.79 39.46 2.36
CA PHE A 52 -12.79 39.22 1.33
C PHE A 52 -11.42 38.89 1.94
N ASN A 53 -10.90 39.75 2.82
CA ASN A 53 -9.60 39.56 3.45
C ASN A 53 -9.55 38.29 4.30
N LEU A 54 -10.65 37.94 4.98
CA LEU A 54 -10.74 36.72 5.78
C LEU A 54 -10.72 35.47 4.88
N SER A 55 -11.43 35.50 3.76
CA SER A 55 -11.44 34.42 2.77
C SER A 55 -10.07 34.25 2.10
N ALA A 56 -9.45 35.36 1.68
CA ALA A 56 -8.11 35.35 1.09
C ALA A 56 -7.05 34.86 2.09
N GLY A 57 -7.12 35.31 3.35
CA GLY A 57 -6.24 34.84 4.42
C GLY A 57 -6.40 33.35 4.70
N PHE A 58 -7.63 32.85 4.74
CA PHE A 58 -7.90 31.42 4.89
C PHE A 58 -7.32 30.61 3.72
N LEU A 59 -7.58 31.04 2.47
CA LEU A 59 -7.06 30.36 1.28
C LEU A 59 -5.53 30.33 1.26
N MET A 60 -4.88 31.44 1.60
CA MET A 60 -3.42 31.50 1.68
C MET A 60 -2.90 30.54 2.77
N GLY A 61 -3.55 30.50 3.93
CA GLY A 61 -3.24 29.53 4.98
C GLY A 61 -3.41 28.08 4.53
N ALA A 62 -4.50 27.78 3.82
CA ALA A 62 -4.77 26.44 3.28
C ALA A 62 -3.74 26.03 2.21
N ILE A 63 -3.30 26.96 1.35
CA ILE A 63 -2.24 26.73 0.37
C ILE A 63 -0.91 26.43 1.07
N ILE A 64 -0.53 27.24 2.06
CA ILE A 64 0.69 27.03 2.85
C ILE A 64 0.66 25.67 3.54
N TRP A 65 -0.48 25.32 4.15
CA TRP A 65 -0.67 24.01 4.76
C TRP A 65 -0.56 22.87 3.74
N ALA A 66 -1.18 23.01 2.57
CA ALA A 66 -1.12 22.00 1.52
C ALA A 66 0.32 21.78 1.02
N LEU A 67 1.08 22.86 0.82
CA LEU A 67 2.47 22.81 0.37
C LEU A 67 3.43 22.23 1.43
N ASN A 68 3.23 22.58 2.70
CA ASN A 68 4.17 22.22 3.77
C ASN A 68 3.83 20.91 4.50
N VAL A 69 2.56 20.47 4.46
CA VAL A 69 2.10 19.29 5.20
C VAL A 69 1.52 18.26 4.25
N ALA A 70 0.44 18.60 3.53
CA ALA A 70 -0.30 17.59 2.77
C ALA A 70 0.52 16.98 1.63
N ILE A 71 1.17 17.81 0.80
CA ILE A 71 1.96 17.32 -0.34
C ILE A 71 3.17 16.49 0.11
N PRO A 72 4.00 16.93 1.07
CA PRO A 72 5.09 16.12 1.60
C PRO A 72 4.62 14.79 2.17
N ASP A 73 3.54 14.78 2.96
CA ASP A 73 2.97 13.56 3.54
C ASP A 73 2.49 12.60 2.45
N HIS A 74 1.75 13.08 1.45
CA HIS A 74 1.28 12.26 0.34
C HIS A 74 2.44 11.68 -0.47
N ARG A 75 3.49 12.48 -0.74
CA ARG A 75 4.69 12.01 -1.43
C ARG A 75 5.44 10.95 -0.61
N GLN A 76 5.62 11.17 0.68
CA GLN A 76 6.29 10.24 1.57
C GLN A 76 5.54 8.89 1.63
N ARG A 77 4.21 8.92 1.79
CA ARG A 77 3.38 7.71 1.77
C ARG A 77 3.50 6.96 0.45
N ALA A 78 3.42 7.68 -0.68
CA ALA A 78 3.57 7.07 -2.00
C ALA A 78 4.95 6.42 -2.19
N VAL A 79 6.03 7.07 -1.76
CA VAL A 79 7.39 6.52 -1.83
C VAL A 79 7.53 5.26 -0.98
N LEU A 80 7.07 5.29 0.27
CA LEU A 80 7.13 4.14 1.17
C LEU A 80 6.28 2.97 0.66
N ARG A 81 5.06 3.24 0.18
CA ARG A 81 4.18 2.24 -0.41
C ARG A 81 4.79 1.59 -1.64
N ASN A 82 5.28 2.40 -2.59
CA ASN A 82 5.88 1.89 -3.81
C ASN A 82 7.15 1.09 -3.51
N GLY A 83 7.96 1.55 -2.56
CA GLY A 83 9.14 0.82 -2.08
C GLY A 83 8.78 -0.52 -1.46
N LEU A 84 7.75 -0.57 -0.60
CA LEU A 84 7.28 -1.82 0.00
C LEU A 84 6.71 -2.79 -1.04
N ALA A 85 5.95 -2.30 -2.02
CA ALA A 85 5.42 -3.11 -3.12
C ALA A 85 6.55 -3.72 -3.97
N GLU A 86 7.59 -2.93 -4.28
CA GLU A 86 8.77 -3.40 -5.01
C GLU A 86 9.56 -4.43 -4.20
N ARG A 87 9.77 -4.17 -2.90
CA ARG A 87 10.42 -5.12 -1.98
C ARG A 87 9.64 -6.43 -1.86
N TYR A 88 8.32 -6.35 -1.78
CA TYR A 88 7.46 -7.52 -1.72
C TYR A 88 7.53 -8.34 -3.02
N ARG A 89 7.49 -7.70 -4.19
CA ARG A 89 7.70 -8.36 -5.48
C ARG A 89 9.08 -9.02 -5.57
N ALA A 90 10.13 -8.33 -5.15
CA ALA A 90 11.50 -8.86 -5.13
C ALA A 90 11.63 -10.05 -4.17
N PHE A 91 11.01 -9.99 -2.99
CA PHE A 91 10.93 -11.11 -2.05
C PHE A 91 10.31 -12.34 -2.73
N ARG A 92 9.15 -12.19 -3.37
CA ARG A 92 8.45 -13.31 -4.02
C ARG A 92 9.31 -13.94 -5.10
N LEU A 93 9.92 -13.11 -5.95
CA LEU A 93 10.81 -13.56 -7.01
C LEU A 93 11.99 -14.36 -6.44
N LYS A 94 12.65 -13.87 -5.40
CA LYS A 94 13.79 -14.57 -4.79
C LYS A 94 13.40 -15.88 -4.12
N VAL A 95 12.25 -15.94 -3.44
CA VAL A 95 11.76 -17.18 -2.82
C VAL A 95 11.41 -18.18 -3.93
N LEU A 96 10.72 -17.74 -4.99
CA LEU A 96 10.42 -18.55 -6.18
C LEU A 96 11.69 -19.09 -6.84
N SER A 97 12.68 -18.24 -7.11
CA SER A 97 13.96 -18.67 -7.68
C SER A 97 14.70 -19.65 -6.76
N THR A 98 14.58 -19.49 -5.45
CA THR A 98 15.17 -20.41 -4.48
C THR A 98 14.47 -21.77 -4.49
N LEU A 99 13.13 -21.79 -4.53
CA LEU A 99 12.33 -23.02 -4.64
C LEU A 99 12.53 -23.75 -5.97
N LEU A 100 12.66 -22.99 -7.04
CA LEU A 100 12.77 -23.52 -8.40
C LEU A 100 14.19 -23.93 -8.78
N HIS A 101 15.22 -23.55 -8.01
CA HIS A 101 16.69 -23.83 -8.05
C HIS A 101 17.36 -24.37 -9.34
N SER A 102 16.72 -25.30 -10.04
CA SER A 102 17.09 -25.95 -11.29
C SER A 102 16.54 -25.30 -12.56
N TYR A 103 15.63 -24.33 -12.47
CA TYR A 103 15.11 -23.66 -13.67
C TYR A 103 16.05 -22.55 -14.14
N SER A 104 16.77 -22.82 -15.22
CA SER A 104 17.51 -21.80 -15.98
C SER A 104 16.54 -21.05 -16.90
N GLY A 105 16.10 -19.86 -16.49
CA GLY A 105 15.31 -18.97 -17.35
C GLY A 105 14.37 -18.05 -16.58
N ASP A 106 13.53 -17.31 -17.33
CA ASP A 106 12.65 -16.26 -16.81
C ASP A 106 11.37 -16.79 -16.16
N LEU A 107 11.30 -18.10 -15.91
CA LEU A 107 10.13 -18.75 -15.30
C LEU A 107 9.73 -18.13 -13.96
N PRO A 108 10.66 -17.81 -13.02
CA PRO A 108 10.31 -17.15 -11.77
C PRO A 108 9.64 -15.78 -11.98
N GLU A 109 10.00 -15.04 -13.03
CA GLU A 109 9.39 -13.75 -13.35
C GLU A 109 7.98 -13.93 -13.93
N GLN A 110 7.80 -14.94 -14.79
CA GLN A 110 6.52 -15.27 -15.41
C GLN A 110 5.48 -15.77 -14.41
N ILE A 111 5.92 -16.51 -13.38
CA ILE A 111 5.03 -17.04 -12.33
C ILE A 111 5.06 -16.23 -11.03
N CYS A 112 5.66 -15.03 -11.05
CA CYS A 112 5.71 -14.16 -9.88
C CYS A 112 4.31 -13.70 -9.44
N GLU A 113 3.33 -13.68 -10.34
CA GLU A 113 1.95 -13.37 -9.98
C GLU A 113 1.30 -14.51 -9.17
N PRO A 114 0.46 -14.20 -8.15
CA PRO A 114 -0.06 -15.23 -7.23
C PRO A 114 -0.91 -16.29 -7.94
N ALA A 115 -1.73 -15.86 -8.90
CA ALA A 115 -2.55 -16.75 -9.70
C ALA A 115 -1.69 -17.68 -10.56
N ALA A 116 -0.72 -17.13 -11.30
CA ALA A 116 0.20 -17.89 -12.13
C ALA A 116 1.06 -18.87 -11.31
N CYS A 117 1.53 -18.43 -10.13
CA CYS A 117 2.26 -19.27 -9.18
C CYS A 117 1.39 -20.45 -8.72
N TYR A 118 0.15 -20.18 -8.30
CA TYR A 118 -0.77 -21.21 -7.85
C TYR A 118 -1.06 -22.23 -8.96
N GLU A 119 -1.39 -21.77 -10.16
CA GLU A 119 -1.62 -22.63 -11.33
C GLU A 119 -0.39 -23.48 -11.66
N TYR A 120 0.80 -22.87 -11.65
CA TYR A 120 2.04 -23.58 -11.92
C TYR A 120 2.25 -24.76 -10.95
N PHE A 121 2.09 -24.54 -9.64
CA PHE A 121 2.29 -25.57 -8.62
C PHE A 121 1.15 -26.59 -8.54
N LYS A 122 -0.07 -26.23 -8.97
CA LYS A 122 -1.24 -27.12 -8.99
C LYS A 122 -1.43 -27.90 -10.29
N SER A 123 -0.86 -27.45 -11.40
CA SER A 123 -1.06 -28.03 -12.74
C SER A 123 -0.78 -29.54 -12.84
N ASP A 124 0.09 -30.08 -11.99
CA ASP A 124 0.48 -31.50 -11.98
C ASP A 124 -0.01 -32.23 -10.71
N GLY A 125 -1.25 -31.96 -10.29
CA GLY A 125 -1.82 -32.57 -9.07
C GLY A 125 -1.09 -32.21 -7.78
N GLY A 126 -0.27 -31.15 -7.79
CA GLY A 126 0.57 -30.76 -6.66
C GLY A 126 1.93 -31.47 -6.58
N ALA A 127 2.30 -32.30 -7.56
CA ALA A 127 3.60 -33.00 -7.57
C ALA A 127 4.78 -32.02 -7.49
N ARG A 128 4.73 -30.91 -8.25
CA ARG A 128 5.74 -29.83 -8.21
C ARG A 128 5.84 -29.17 -6.84
N GLN A 129 4.72 -29.00 -6.15
CA GLN A 129 4.69 -28.45 -4.80
C GLN A 129 5.36 -29.43 -3.83
N THR A 130 4.99 -30.71 -3.87
CA THR A 130 5.60 -31.76 -3.05
C THR A 130 7.10 -31.87 -3.31
N GLU A 131 7.53 -31.82 -4.57
CA GLU A 131 8.95 -31.86 -4.93
C GLU A 131 9.72 -30.66 -4.37
N ALA A 132 9.19 -29.44 -4.52
CA ALA A 132 9.80 -28.24 -3.94
C ALA A 132 9.91 -28.34 -2.39
N MET A 133 8.89 -28.91 -1.73
CA MET A 133 8.90 -29.13 -0.29
C MET A 133 9.91 -30.18 0.16
N LEU A 134 10.05 -31.27 -0.60
CA LEU A 134 11.04 -32.32 -0.33
C LEU A 134 12.46 -31.76 -0.46
N ARG A 135 12.72 -30.98 -1.52
CA ARG A 135 14.01 -30.31 -1.71
C ARG A 135 14.37 -29.37 -0.56
N LEU A 136 13.39 -28.67 0.00
CA LEU A 136 13.60 -27.85 1.20
C LEU A 136 13.91 -28.66 2.46
N ASN A 137 13.59 -29.97 2.54
CA ASN A 137 14.06 -30.81 3.66
C ASN A 137 15.55 -31.10 3.51
N ASP A 138 15.99 -31.37 2.29
CA ASP A 138 17.34 -31.89 2.02
C ASP A 138 18.39 -30.76 1.87
N ARG A 139 17.95 -29.51 1.87
CA ARG A 139 18.78 -28.32 1.59
C ARG A 139 18.59 -27.24 2.67
N PRO A 140 19.29 -27.34 3.82
CA PRO A 140 19.19 -26.35 4.90
C PRO A 140 19.65 -24.95 4.46
N ASP A 141 20.55 -24.86 3.48
CA ASP A 141 21.00 -23.60 2.87
C ASP A 141 19.84 -22.82 2.21
N MET A 142 18.90 -23.52 1.57
CA MET A 142 17.72 -22.90 0.96
C MET A 142 16.75 -22.38 2.02
N VAL A 143 16.58 -23.14 3.09
CA VAL A 143 15.72 -22.78 4.24
C VAL A 143 16.22 -21.50 4.88
N GLU A 144 17.53 -21.42 5.16
CA GLU A 144 18.15 -20.23 5.73
C GLU A 144 17.99 -19.01 4.79
N ARG A 145 18.15 -19.20 3.48
CA ARG A 145 17.96 -18.14 2.49
C ARG A 145 16.52 -17.62 2.48
N ILE A 146 15.52 -18.51 2.44
CA ILE A 146 14.10 -18.12 2.49
C ILE A 146 13.79 -17.41 3.81
N ALA A 147 14.27 -17.94 4.93
CA ALA A 147 14.10 -17.31 6.23
C ALA A 147 14.73 -15.91 6.29
N GLY A 148 15.90 -15.72 5.69
CA GLY A 148 16.55 -14.43 5.55
C GLY A 148 15.72 -13.42 4.76
N GLU A 149 15.14 -13.85 3.63
CA GLU A 149 14.25 -13.00 2.83
C GLU A 149 12.94 -12.68 3.57
N ILE A 150 12.37 -13.62 4.33
CA ILE A 150 11.18 -13.34 5.17
C ILE A 150 11.52 -12.31 6.25
N ARG A 151 12.67 -12.45 6.93
CA ARG A 151 13.14 -11.44 7.92
C ARG A 151 13.28 -10.06 7.32
N LEU A 152 13.82 -9.97 6.09
CA LEU A 152 13.94 -8.71 5.38
C LEU A 152 12.57 -8.09 5.12
N LEU A 153 11.62 -8.88 4.61
CA LEU A 153 10.26 -8.43 4.35
C LEU A 153 9.57 -7.95 5.63
N VAL A 154 9.68 -8.68 6.74
CA VAL A 154 9.11 -8.30 8.03
C VAL A 154 9.64 -6.94 8.49
N ARG A 155 10.96 -6.74 8.44
CA ARG A 155 11.58 -5.45 8.84
C ARG A 155 11.08 -4.29 7.99
N GLU A 156 10.92 -4.49 6.68
CA GLU A 156 10.40 -3.45 5.77
C GLU A 156 8.93 -3.13 6.07
N ILE A 157 8.10 -4.16 6.33
CA ILE A 157 6.70 -3.97 6.77
C ILE A 157 6.66 -3.18 8.08
N GLU A 158 7.42 -3.59 9.10
CA GLU A 158 7.47 -2.89 10.38
C GLU A 158 7.94 -1.44 10.24
N TYR A 159 8.96 -1.20 9.41
CA TYR A 159 9.44 0.15 9.12
C TYR A 159 8.32 1.03 8.53
N VAL A 160 7.56 0.51 7.56
CA VAL A 160 6.44 1.24 6.95
C VAL A 160 5.30 1.48 7.96
N LEU A 161 4.94 0.46 8.75
CA LEU A 161 3.90 0.56 9.77
C LEU A 161 4.25 1.56 10.90
N GLN A 162 5.54 1.76 11.18
CA GLN A 162 6.01 2.78 12.13
C GLN A 162 6.00 4.20 11.55
N LYS A 163 6.11 4.34 10.22
CA LYS A 163 6.25 5.62 9.53
C LYS A 163 4.94 6.20 9.01
N ILE A 164 3.93 5.35 8.78
CA ILE A 164 2.65 5.76 8.22
C ILE A 164 1.53 5.44 9.20
N ASP A 165 0.64 6.40 9.41
CA ASP A 165 -0.64 6.18 10.07
C ASP A 165 -1.58 5.50 9.05
N VAL A 166 -1.58 4.16 9.09
CA VAL A 166 -2.33 3.26 8.20
C VAL A 166 -3.72 3.01 8.80
N ALA A 167 -4.73 2.75 7.95
CA ALA A 167 -6.05 2.35 8.42
C ALA A 167 -5.99 1.05 9.26
N ASP A 168 -6.91 0.90 10.21
CA ASP A 168 -6.87 -0.17 11.22
C ASP A 168 -6.84 -1.59 10.59
N GLU A 169 -7.57 -1.81 9.49
CA GLU A 169 -7.65 -3.12 8.82
C GLU A 169 -6.30 -3.57 8.17
N PRO A 170 -5.70 -2.82 7.21
CA PRO A 170 -4.41 -3.22 6.63
C PRO A 170 -3.28 -3.23 7.65
N HIS A 171 -3.32 -2.34 8.66
CA HIS A 171 -2.34 -2.35 9.75
C HIS A 171 -2.43 -3.63 10.57
N ALA A 172 -3.63 -4.03 11.00
CA ALA A 172 -3.84 -5.24 11.79
C ALA A 172 -3.41 -6.50 11.02
N PHE A 173 -3.76 -6.60 9.74
CA PHE A 173 -3.36 -7.72 8.90
C PHE A 173 -1.84 -7.82 8.75
N LEU A 174 -1.16 -6.72 8.41
CA LEU A 174 0.29 -6.73 8.24
C LEU A 174 1.01 -7.06 9.56
N LYS A 175 0.49 -6.57 10.69
CA LYS A 175 1.01 -6.91 12.02
C LYS A 175 0.81 -8.38 12.38
N GLU A 176 -0.30 -8.99 11.96
CA GLU A 176 -0.54 -10.42 12.13
C GLU A 176 0.49 -11.24 11.32
N VAL A 177 0.75 -10.83 10.07
CA VAL A 177 1.76 -11.47 9.21
C VAL A 177 3.16 -11.36 9.81
N THR A 178 3.57 -10.18 10.30
CA THR A 178 4.89 -10.02 10.95
C THR A 178 5.00 -10.84 12.24
N SER A 179 3.94 -10.84 13.06
CA SER A 179 3.90 -11.63 14.30
C SER A 179 4.02 -13.13 14.03
N HIS A 180 3.32 -13.63 13.00
CA HIS A 180 3.40 -15.03 12.61
C HIS A 180 4.80 -15.37 12.06
N ALA A 181 5.38 -14.49 11.25
CA ALA A 181 6.72 -14.67 10.72
C ALA A 181 7.79 -14.71 11.83
N ASP A 182 7.70 -13.82 12.81
CA ASP A 182 8.61 -13.79 13.95
C ASP A 182 8.55 -15.06 14.78
N LEU A 183 7.35 -15.59 15.03
CA LEU A 183 7.18 -16.85 15.75
C LEU A 183 7.89 -18.01 15.03
N VAL A 184 7.80 -18.04 13.70
CA VAL A 184 8.44 -19.07 12.87
C VAL A 184 9.96 -18.89 12.79
N LEU A 185 10.45 -17.65 12.83
CA LEU A 185 11.86 -17.32 12.62
C LEU A 185 12.72 -17.33 13.89
N ARG A 186 12.10 -17.34 15.08
CA ARG A 186 12.76 -17.30 16.40
C ARG A 186 13.49 -18.58 16.78
N SER A 187 13.15 -19.73 16.20
CA SER A 187 13.70 -21.01 16.67
C SER A 187 15.20 -21.15 16.42
N GLY A 188 15.76 -20.47 15.41
CA GLY A 188 17.19 -20.51 15.06
C GLY A 188 17.67 -21.86 14.51
N GLU A 189 17.16 -22.95 15.10
CA GLU A 189 17.23 -24.32 14.66
C GLU A 189 15.89 -24.69 14.00
N TYR A 190 15.95 -25.11 12.74
CA TYR A 190 14.76 -25.54 12.01
C TYR A 190 14.59 -27.05 12.18
N GLY A 191 13.95 -27.46 13.26
CA GLY A 191 13.48 -28.83 13.41
C GLY A 191 12.35 -29.16 12.43
N PRO A 192 11.86 -30.42 12.41
CA PRO A 192 10.83 -30.87 11.48
C PRO A 192 9.53 -30.04 11.54
N SER A 193 9.16 -29.57 12.73
CA SER A 193 7.95 -28.77 12.96
C SER A 193 8.13 -27.32 12.51
N GLU A 194 9.31 -26.75 12.74
CA GLU A 194 9.70 -25.39 12.36
C GLU A 194 9.83 -25.27 10.84
N LEU A 195 10.41 -26.28 10.19
CA LEU A 195 10.46 -26.39 8.73
C LEU A 195 9.07 -26.43 8.11
N LYS A 196 8.13 -27.18 8.71
CA LYS A 196 6.73 -27.22 8.26
C LYS A 196 6.08 -25.84 8.34
N ASN A 197 6.31 -25.12 9.43
CA ASN A 197 5.75 -23.78 9.62
C ASN A 197 6.37 -22.76 8.67
N LEU A 198 7.69 -22.79 8.47
CA LEU A 198 8.39 -21.92 7.51
C LEU A 198 7.92 -22.16 6.08
N ARG A 199 7.68 -23.42 5.70
CA ARG A 199 7.08 -23.77 4.40
C ARG A 199 5.67 -23.25 4.29
N GLY A 200 4.84 -23.48 5.30
CA GLY A 200 3.48 -22.95 5.35
C GLY A 200 3.47 -21.45 5.14
N LEU A 201 4.36 -20.73 5.82
CA LEU A 201 4.52 -19.29 5.69
C LEU A 201 5.04 -18.86 4.31
N ALA A 202 6.10 -19.48 3.81
CA ALA A 202 6.67 -19.15 2.49
C ALA A 202 5.62 -19.31 1.38
N PHE A 203 4.87 -20.42 1.41
CA PHE A 203 3.81 -20.66 0.44
C PHE A 203 2.56 -19.81 0.70
N PHE A 204 2.25 -19.47 1.95
CA PHE A 204 1.22 -18.49 2.28
C PHE A 204 1.52 -17.13 1.65
N VAL A 205 2.76 -16.64 1.78
CA VAL A 205 3.18 -15.35 1.22
C VAL A 205 3.30 -15.41 -0.32
N LEU A 206 3.65 -16.56 -0.91
CA LEU A 206 3.77 -16.73 -2.36
C LEU A 206 2.43 -16.89 -3.10
N PHE A 207 1.50 -17.67 -2.54
CA PHE A 207 0.19 -17.96 -3.12
C PHE A 207 -0.89 -16.97 -2.67
N GLY A 208 -0.60 -16.17 -1.64
CA GLY A 208 -1.54 -15.18 -1.11
C GLY A 208 -2.71 -15.78 -0.33
N TYR A 209 -2.70 -17.06 0.08
CA TYR A 209 -3.89 -17.73 0.63
C TYR A 209 -3.72 -18.76 1.77
N SER A 210 -4.76 -18.83 2.62
CA SER A 210 -4.99 -19.90 3.61
C SER A 210 -5.47 -21.18 2.93
N HIS A 211 -5.46 -22.29 3.65
CA HIS A 211 -5.51 -23.69 3.21
C HIS A 211 -6.60 -24.11 2.18
N ASP A 212 -7.57 -23.27 1.82
CA ASP A 212 -8.71 -23.61 0.96
C ASP A 212 -8.53 -23.16 -0.50
N SER A 213 -7.89 -24.04 -1.29
CA SER A 213 -8.08 -24.40 -2.72
C SER A 213 -8.64 -23.43 -3.79
N THR A 214 -8.77 -22.12 -3.55
CA THR A 214 -9.19 -21.11 -4.55
C THR A 214 -8.17 -19.99 -4.67
N PRO A 215 -7.80 -19.56 -5.90
CA PRO A 215 -6.95 -18.39 -6.09
C PRO A 215 -7.74 -17.17 -5.64
N ARG A 216 -7.41 -16.63 -4.48
CA ARG A 216 -7.96 -15.37 -4.00
C ARG A 216 -6.86 -14.32 -4.00
N GLN A 217 -7.30 -13.08 -4.19
CA GLN A 217 -6.50 -11.86 -4.25
C GLN A 217 -5.35 -11.87 -3.25
N ASP A 218 -4.17 -11.45 -3.70
CA ASP A 218 -2.99 -11.24 -2.88
C ASP A 218 -3.29 -10.20 -1.80
N LYS A 219 -3.61 -10.69 -0.59
CA LYS A 219 -4.01 -9.84 0.53
C LYS A 219 -2.88 -8.95 1.00
N ILE A 220 -1.62 -9.37 0.83
CA ILE A 220 -0.46 -8.58 1.20
C ILE A 220 -0.30 -7.44 0.19
N ALA A 221 -0.35 -7.72 -1.11
CA ALA A 221 -0.36 -6.66 -2.12
C ALA A 221 -1.54 -5.70 -1.95
N ALA A 222 -2.75 -6.22 -1.70
CA ALA A 222 -3.94 -5.40 -1.46
C ALA A 222 -3.84 -4.56 -0.18
N ALA A 223 -3.22 -5.10 0.88
CA ALA A 223 -2.94 -4.34 2.09
C ALA A 223 -1.92 -3.22 1.81
N ILE A 224 -0.87 -3.49 1.04
CA ILE A 224 0.13 -2.50 0.63
C ILE A 224 -0.52 -1.39 -0.22
N GLU A 225 -1.42 -1.72 -1.15
CA GLU A 225 -2.13 -0.72 -1.96
C GLU A 225 -3.03 0.23 -1.13
N ARG A 226 -3.49 -0.23 0.04
CA ARG A 226 -4.35 0.53 0.96
C ARG A 226 -3.57 1.36 1.99
N ILE A 227 -2.24 1.33 1.97
CA ILE A 227 -1.34 2.21 2.76
C ILE A 227 -1.25 3.59 2.10
#